data_AF-A0A2E5WZL3-F1
#
_entry.id   AF-A0A2E5WZL3-F1
#
_cell.length_a   1.000
_cell.length_b   1.000
_cell.length_c   1.000
_cell.angle_alpha   90.00
_cell.angle_beta   90.00
_cell.angle_gamma   90.00
#
_symmetry.space_group_name_H-M   'P 1'
#
loop_
_entity.id
_entity.type
_entity.pdbx_description
1 polymer ?
#
loop_
_entity_poly.entity_id
_entity_poly.type
_entity_poly.pdbx_seq_one_letter_code
_entity_poly.pdbx_strand_id
1 'polypeptide(L)'
;MKILILALFLTTYTFAGRDGNGGNEIALRFTQIAANSLNFLSSPGKNPTNIDLEKLEEAIQKTQVYVVGYKLCADDSDRECPDEAGFVAKNYPLKGEILINEGKWQKLSLEDKIRIVLHEYFGIIGLEEGKYNLSSNIIIALEHKEGEQYACQLSLIKNSYPTRVLGSEGFIVHNSSVKSMGKSSQIENSNYDVVFRMVTAKNYLRGTVEISEVDRDLPFLYVKSKKEILFENVTFFNGEPIGVKVFKKDDKLLQISCVHI
;
A
#
# COMPACT_ATOMS: atom_id res chain seq x y z
N MET A 1 70.65 17.04 1.87
CA MET A 1 69.46 17.87 2.16
C MET A 1 68.23 16.95 2.09
N LYS A 2 67.74 16.46 3.23
CA LYS A 2 66.61 15.51 3.29
C LYS A 2 65.32 16.32 3.45
N ILE A 3 64.47 16.32 2.42
CA ILE A 3 63.14 16.93 2.48
C ILE A 3 62.24 15.96 3.23
N LEU A 4 61.85 16.34 4.45
CA LEU A 4 60.87 15.64 5.27
C LEU A 4 59.49 16.08 4.79
N ILE A 5 58.79 15.23 4.03
CA ILE A 5 57.41 15.47 3.62
C ILE A 5 56.53 15.11 4.83
N LEU A 6 56.09 16.14 5.56
CA LEU A 6 55.12 16.02 6.63
C LEU A 6 53.74 15.77 5.98
N ALA A 7 53.35 14.50 5.88
CA ALA A 7 52.00 14.13 5.47
C ALA A 7 51.03 14.52 6.60
N LEU A 8 50.36 15.68 6.45
CA LEU A 8 49.15 15.97 7.21
C LEU A 8 48.10 14.94 6.81
N PHE A 9 47.95 13.90 7.63
CA PHE A 9 46.71 13.13 7.66
C PHE A 9 45.62 14.05 8.17
N LEU A 10 44.90 14.70 7.25
CA LEU A 10 43.61 15.30 7.54
C LEU A 10 42.67 14.15 7.88
N THR A 11 42.57 13.83 9.16
CA THR A 11 41.52 12.96 9.69
C THR A 11 40.20 13.68 9.48
N THR A 12 39.49 13.33 8.41
CA THR A 12 38.08 13.67 8.29
C THR A 12 37.35 12.90 9.38
N TYR A 13 37.00 13.58 10.47
CA TYR A 13 36.05 13.07 11.44
C TYR A 13 34.71 12.90 10.72
N THR A 14 34.40 11.68 10.29
CA THR A 14 33.03 11.33 9.95
C THR A 14 32.26 11.25 11.25
N PHE A 15 31.42 12.25 11.53
CA PHE A 15 30.41 12.15 12.56
C PHE A 15 29.40 11.08 12.12
N ALA A 16 29.61 9.84 12.58
CA ALA A 16 28.58 8.81 12.52
C ALA A 16 27.40 9.28 13.40
N GLY A 17 26.32 9.75 12.77
CA GLY A 17 25.14 10.20 13.53
C GLY A 17 24.16 11.13 12.82
N ARG A 18 24.42 11.58 11.59
CA ARG A 18 23.44 12.36 10.81
C ARG A 18 23.55 12.00 9.33
N ASP A 19 22.92 10.89 8.95
CA ASP A 19 22.69 10.61 7.53
C ASP A 19 21.42 11.35 7.11
N GLY A 20 21.60 12.36 6.25
CA GLY A 20 20.50 13.10 5.62
C GLY A 20 19.96 12.40 4.37
N ASN A 21 19.15 13.13 3.59
CA ASN A 21 18.43 12.69 2.39
C ASN A 21 19.29 12.01 1.28
N GLY A 22 20.62 12.02 1.37
CA GLY A 22 21.54 11.47 0.36
C GLY A 22 22.16 10.10 0.67
N GLY A 23 21.89 9.50 1.83
CA GLY A 23 22.55 8.23 2.22
C GLY A 23 21.73 7.28 3.10
N ASN A 24 20.55 7.69 3.57
CA ASN A 24 19.72 6.88 4.46
C ASN A 24 18.38 6.49 3.80
N GLU A 25 18.10 5.18 3.74
CA GLU A 25 16.88 4.63 3.13
C GLU A 25 15.59 5.12 3.82
N ILE A 26 15.61 5.29 5.15
CA ILE A 26 14.45 5.75 5.92
C ILE A 26 14.15 7.21 5.59
N ALA A 27 15.17 8.08 5.56
CA ALA A 27 14.99 9.49 5.18
C ALA A 27 14.47 9.61 3.73
N LEU A 28 15.05 8.85 2.80
CA LEU A 28 14.58 8.81 1.41
C LEU A 28 13.12 8.36 1.33
N ARG A 29 12.76 7.29 2.04
CA ARG A 29 11.40 6.76 2.05
C ARG A 29 10.40 7.75 2.66
N PHE A 30 10.79 8.45 3.73
CA PHE A 30 9.98 9.49 4.37
C PHE A 30 9.65 10.61 3.38
N THR A 31 10.66 11.14 2.69
CA THR A 31 10.50 12.19 1.67
C THR A 31 9.69 11.69 0.47
N GLN A 32 9.88 10.43 0.05
CA GLN A 32 9.09 9.83 -1.03
C GLN A 32 7.60 9.70 -0.68
N ILE A 33 7.27 9.32 0.57
CA ILE A 33 5.88 9.28 1.04
C ILE A 33 5.25 10.68 0.97
N ALA A 34 5.98 11.72 1.36
CA ALA A 34 5.50 13.10 1.31
C ALA A 34 5.22 13.54 -0.13
N ALA A 35 6.17 13.30 -1.05
CA ALA A 35 6.01 13.64 -2.47
C ALA A 35 4.82 12.91 -3.13
N ASN A 36 4.65 11.62 -2.82
CA ASN A 36 3.50 10.86 -3.31
C ASN A 36 2.17 11.41 -2.77
N SER A 37 2.16 11.84 -1.50
CA SER A 37 0.97 12.42 -0.88
C SER A 37 0.63 13.79 -1.46
N LEU A 38 1.64 14.64 -1.73
CA LEU A 38 1.45 15.90 -2.45
C LEU A 38 0.84 15.67 -3.83
N ASN A 39 1.39 14.73 -4.62
CA ASN A 39 0.84 14.40 -5.94
C ASN A 39 -0.64 13.97 -5.87
N PHE A 40 -1.01 13.24 -4.83
CA PHE A 40 -2.41 12.90 -4.58
C PHE A 40 -3.26 14.14 -4.28
N LEU A 41 -2.83 15.00 -3.36
CA LEU A 41 -3.57 16.21 -2.95
C LEU A 41 -3.71 17.22 -4.09
N SER A 42 -2.72 17.29 -5.00
CA SER A 42 -2.75 18.12 -6.21
C SER A 42 -3.74 17.65 -7.27
N SER A 43 -4.31 16.44 -7.13
CA SER A 43 -5.32 15.95 -8.05
C SER A 43 -6.66 16.69 -7.86
N PRO A 44 -7.43 16.97 -8.93
CA PRO A 44 -8.71 17.66 -8.83
C PRO A 44 -9.65 17.02 -7.80
N GLY A 45 -10.19 17.82 -6.89
CA GLY A 45 -11.13 17.39 -5.85
C GLY A 45 -10.52 16.53 -4.72
N LYS A 46 -9.18 16.44 -4.63
CA LYS A 46 -8.48 15.66 -3.60
C LYS A 46 -7.79 16.49 -2.53
N ASN A 47 -7.90 17.81 -2.58
CA ASN A 47 -7.47 18.71 -1.51
C ASN A 47 -8.67 19.02 -0.59
N PRO A 48 -8.89 18.26 0.50
CA PRO A 48 -10.12 18.35 1.29
C PRO A 48 -10.29 19.65 2.06
N THR A 49 -9.22 20.44 2.21
CA THR A 49 -9.15 21.58 3.13
C THR A 49 -8.52 22.84 2.53
N ASN A 50 -8.38 22.92 1.20
CA ASN A 50 -7.63 24.00 0.53
C ASN A 50 -6.23 24.19 1.15
N ILE A 51 -5.56 23.07 1.41
CA ILE A 51 -4.14 23.06 1.78
C ILE A 51 -3.39 23.87 0.73
N ASP A 52 -2.51 24.76 1.18
CA ASP A 52 -1.59 25.50 0.31
C ASP A 52 -0.54 24.53 -0.23
N LEU A 53 -0.83 23.95 -1.40
CA LEU A 53 -0.03 22.90 -1.99
C LEU A 53 1.35 23.40 -2.44
N GLU A 54 1.46 24.69 -2.78
CA GLU A 54 2.73 25.32 -3.13
C GLU A 54 3.64 25.41 -1.90
N LYS A 55 3.10 25.84 -0.75
CA LYS A 55 3.84 25.81 0.52
C LYS A 55 4.21 24.39 0.94
N LEU A 56 3.32 23.42 0.75
CA LEU A 56 3.60 22.02 1.07
C LEU A 56 4.73 21.46 0.19
N GLU A 57 4.70 21.75 -1.11
CA GLU A 57 5.77 21.38 -2.04
C GLU A 57 7.10 22.03 -1.64
N GLU A 58 7.09 23.32 -1.34
CA GLU A 58 8.27 24.05 -0.87
C GLU A 58 8.84 23.45 0.42
N ALA A 59 7.97 23.11 1.38
CA ALA A 59 8.37 22.46 2.62
C ALA A 59 9.01 21.09 2.38
N ILE A 60 8.45 20.27 1.48
CA ILE A 60 9.01 18.95 1.10
C ILE A 60 10.39 19.10 0.46
N GLN A 61 10.58 20.10 -0.39
CA GLN A 61 11.86 20.32 -1.09
C GLN A 61 12.96 20.87 -0.16
N LYS A 62 12.61 21.76 0.77
CA LYS A 62 13.58 22.49 1.59
C LYS A 62 13.92 21.80 2.90
N THR A 63 13.00 21.02 3.46
CA THR A 63 13.19 20.38 4.77
C THR A 63 14.21 19.25 4.70
N GLN A 64 15.18 19.29 5.61
CA GLN A 64 16.17 18.21 5.75
C GLN A 64 15.64 17.13 6.69
N VAL A 65 15.64 15.89 6.21
CA VAL A 65 15.20 14.74 7.01
C VAL A 65 16.42 13.97 7.49
N TYR A 66 16.51 13.76 8.80
CA TYR A 66 17.60 13.03 9.45
C TYR A 66 17.08 11.83 10.23
N VAL A 67 17.86 10.77 10.23
CA VAL A 67 17.59 9.59 11.05
C VAL A 67 18.49 9.58 12.28
N VAL A 68 17.88 9.30 13.43
CA VAL A 68 18.54 9.33 14.73
C VAL A 68 18.27 8.04 15.51
N GLY A 69 19.27 7.61 16.28
CA GLY A 69 19.14 6.46 17.18
C GLY A 69 18.62 6.81 18.58
N TYR A 70 18.50 8.10 18.91
CA TYR A 70 18.07 8.57 20.24
C TYR A 70 16.58 8.89 20.31
N LYS A 71 16.04 9.00 21.52
CA LYS A 71 14.62 9.29 21.77
C LYS A 71 14.27 10.72 21.38
N LEU A 72 13.14 10.89 20.71
CA LEU A 72 12.58 12.19 20.38
C LEU A 72 11.54 12.58 21.43
N CYS A 73 11.94 13.29 22.47
CA CYS A 73 11.02 13.69 23.54
C CYS A 73 10.24 14.97 23.16
N ALA A 74 9.15 15.25 23.88
CA ALA A 74 8.35 16.46 23.66
C ALA A 74 9.15 17.73 23.95
N ASP A 75 9.84 17.75 25.08
CA ASP A 75 10.84 18.75 25.40
C ASP A 75 12.19 18.32 24.81
N ASP A 76 12.84 19.21 24.06
CA ASP A 76 14.18 18.94 23.51
C ASP A 76 15.28 18.89 24.58
N SER A 77 15.01 19.46 25.76
CA SER A 77 15.92 19.44 26.90
C SER A 77 15.84 18.13 27.70
N ASP A 78 14.72 17.39 27.57
CA ASP A 78 14.55 16.06 28.14
C ASP A 78 15.06 15.00 27.15
N ARG A 79 16.15 14.32 27.50
CA ARG A 79 16.71 13.22 26.69
C ARG A 79 16.34 11.83 27.21
N GLU A 80 15.65 11.76 28.35
CA GLU A 80 15.41 10.52 29.10
C GLU A 80 13.92 10.18 29.25
N CYS A 81 13.05 10.80 28.45
CA CYS A 81 11.62 10.47 28.48
C CYS A 81 11.37 8.96 28.35
N PRO A 82 10.30 8.44 28.99
CA PRO A 82 9.95 7.02 28.92
C PRO A 82 9.88 6.54 27.47
N ASP A 83 10.27 5.28 27.21
CA ASP A 83 10.26 4.71 25.86
C ASP A 83 8.89 4.82 25.18
N GLU A 84 7.84 4.83 25.98
CA GLU A 84 6.44 4.93 25.55
C GLU A 84 6.05 6.36 25.13
N ALA A 85 6.78 7.36 25.63
CA ALA A 85 6.50 8.79 25.44
C ALA A 85 7.31 9.43 24.29
N GLY A 86 8.38 8.78 23.81
CA GLY A 86 9.15 9.31 22.68
C GLY A 86 8.37 9.29 21.35
N PHE A 87 8.51 10.32 20.53
CA PHE A 87 7.92 10.36 19.20
C PHE A 87 8.68 9.48 18.20
N VAL A 88 7.97 9.05 17.15
CA VAL A 88 8.58 8.37 16.00
C VAL A 88 9.33 9.37 15.14
N ALA A 89 8.73 10.52 14.88
CA ALA A 89 9.33 11.62 14.17
C ALA A 89 9.00 12.93 14.89
N LYS A 90 9.80 13.96 14.67
CA LYS A 90 9.59 15.30 15.21
C LYS A 90 10.12 16.35 14.25
N ASN A 91 9.26 17.26 13.85
CA ASN A 91 9.59 18.42 13.04
C ASN A 91 10.16 19.57 13.87
N TYR A 92 11.03 20.35 13.24
CA TYR A 92 11.65 21.56 13.78
C TYR A 92 11.49 22.69 12.75
N PRO A 93 10.33 23.36 12.69
CA PRO A 93 10.00 24.30 11.62
C PRO A 93 11.02 25.42 11.45
N LEU A 94 11.48 26.01 12.55
CA LEU A 94 12.49 27.09 12.54
C LEU A 94 13.86 26.64 12.00
N LYS A 95 14.16 25.34 12.07
CA LYS A 95 15.41 24.77 11.56
C LYS A 95 15.26 24.20 10.15
N GLY A 96 14.02 24.00 9.67
CA GLY A 96 13.75 23.26 8.44
C GLY A 96 14.24 21.81 8.53
N GLU A 97 14.10 21.18 9.70
CA GLU A 97 14.54 19.81 9.95
C GLU A 97 13.38 18.91 10.39
N ILE A 98 13.42 17.63 10.00
CA ILE A 98 12.61 16.55 10.59
C ILE A 98 13.57 15.47 11.06
N LEU A 99 13.41 15.04 12.31
CA LEU A 99 14.17 13.92 12.87
C LEU A 99 13.27 12.68 12.95
N ILE A 100 13.82 11.51 12.61
CA ILE A 100 13.12 10.22 12.65
C ILE A 100 13.89 9.28 13.56
N ASN A 101 13.21 8.69 14.55
CA ASN A 101 13.75 7.60 15.35
C ASN A 101 13.69 6.29 14.55
N GLU A 102 14.87 5.73 14.22
CA GLU A 102 14.99 4.52 13.40
C GLU A 102 14.24 3.31 13.99
N GLY A 103 14.48 3.03 15.28
CA GLY A 103 13.96 1.84 15.94
C GLY A 103 12.43 1.84 16.07
N LYS A 104 11.82 3.01 16.24
CA LYS A 104 10.37 3.16 16.26
C LYS A 104 9.78 3.13 14.85
N TRP A 105 10.43 3.80 13.89
CA TRP A 105 9.98 3.84 12.50
C TRP A 105 9.82 2.45 11.87
N GLN A 106 10.79 1.56 12.09
CA GLN A 106 10.77 0.22 11.51
C GLN A 106 9.57 -0.62 11.96
N LYS A 107 9.05 -0.38 13.17
CA LYS A 107 7.93 -1.13 13.75
C LYS A 107 6.56 -0.70 13.25
N LEU A 108 6.49 0.40 12.50
CA LEU A 108 5.22 0.95 12.02
C LEU A 108 4.70 0.28 10.76
N SER A 109 3.38 0.21 10.67
CA SER A 109 2.64 -0.08 9.44
C SER A 109 2.91 1.00 8.38
N LEU A 110 2.57 0.71 7.12
CA LEU A 110 2.68 1.72 6.06
C LEU A 110 1.71 2.89 6.31
N GLU A 111 0.52 2.60 6.82
CA GLU A 111 -0.50 3.60 7.16
C GLU A 111 0.02 4.59 8.21
N ASP A 112 0.54 4.08 9.34
CA ASP A 112 1.08 4.94 10.39
C ASP A 112 2.28 5.78 9.90
N LYS A 113 3.11 5.21 9.01
CA LYS A 113 4.22 5.94 8.37
C LYS A 113 3.70 7.10 7.53
N ILE A 114 2.66 6.90 6.73
CA ILE A 114 2.03 7.98 5.95
C ILE A 114 1.47 9.05 6.89
N ARG A 115 0.86 8.64 8.01
CA ARG A 115 0.20 9.55 8.97
C ARG A 115 1.21 10.51 9.55
N ILE A 116 2.31 9.92 10.03
CA ILE A 116 3.40 10.65 10.66
C ILE A 116 4.07 11.55 9.63
N VAL A 117 4.37 11.07 8.43
CA VAL A 117 4.98 11.90 7.38
C VAL A 117 4.13 13.14 7.09
N LEU A 118 2.83 12.95 6.88
CA LEU A 118 1.91 14.07 6.65
C LEU A 118 1.82 15.00 7.85
N HIS A 119 1.72 14.44 9.06
CA HIS A 119 1.71 15.22 10.30
C HIS A 119 2.94 16.12 10.43
N GLU A 120 4.14 15.59 10.20
CA GLU A 120 5.37 16.36 10.33
C GLU A 120 5.44 17.49 9.29
N TYR A 121 5.11 17.23 8.03
CA TYR A 121 5.13 18.27 7.00
C TYR A 121 4.02 19.31 7.18
N PHE A 122 2.84 18.92 7.68
CA PHE A 122 1.80 19.87 8.07
C PHE A 122 2.19 20.71 9.28
N GLY A 123 2.95 20.15 10.21
CA GLY A 123 3.60 20.92 11.28
C GLY A 123 4.56 21.98 10.73
N ILE A 124 5.40 21.63 9.75
CA ILE A 124 6.31 22.59 9.10
C ILE A 124 5.56 23.78 8.48
N ILE A 125 4.41 23.54 7.82
CA ILE A 125 3.61 24.61 7.19
C ILE A 125 2.55 25.23 8.12
N GLY A 126 2.54 24.87 9.41
CA GLY A 126 1.64 25.43 10.42
C GLY A 126 0.18 25.02 10.29
N LEU A 127 -0.12 23.89 9.63
CA LEU A 127 -1.47 23.35 9.49
C LEU A 127 -1.84 22.36 10.61
N GLU A 128 -0.86 21.82 11.34
CA GLU A 128 -1.11 20.81 12.37
C GLU A 128 -0.12 20.96 13.53
N GLU A 129 -0.63 21.19 14.74
CA GLU A 129 0.18 21.28 15.96
C GLU A 129 -0.31 20.25 17.00
N GLY A 130 0.59 19.36 17.44
CA GLY A 130 0.43 18.48 18.60
C GLY A 130 -0.60 17.34 18.49
N LYS A 131 -1.59 17.39 17.59
CA LYS A 131 -2.60 16.32 17.40
C LYS A 131 -2.75 15.93 15.93
N TYR A 132 -2.91 14.62 15.68
CA TYR A 132 -3.04 13.98 14.37
C TYR A 132 -4.37 14.27 13.62
N ASN A 133 -4.89 15.50 13.64
CA ASN A 133 -6.25 15.78 13.18
C ASN A 133 -6.38 15.80 11.64
N LEU A 134 -5.52 16.54 10.95
CA LEU A 134 -5.60 16.70 9.49
C LEU A 134 -4.95 15.51 8.77
N SER A 135 -3.79 15.07 9.24
CA SER A 135 -3.09 13.88 8.75
C SER A 135 -3.93 12.60 8.83
N SER A 136 -4.71 12.38 9.89
CA SER A 136 -5.64 11.23 9.97
C SER A 136 -6.78 11.32 8.96
N ASN A 137 -7.33 12.52 8.72
CA ASN A 137 -8.40 12.71 7.73
C ASN A 137 -7.90 12.51 6.30
N ILE A 138 -6.66 12.93 6.01
CA ILE A 138 -6.04 12.68 4.71
C ILE A 138 -5.69 11.22 4.55
N ILE A 139 -5.31 10.50 5.61
CA ILE A 139 -5.25 9.04 5.55
C ILE A 139 -6.59 8.44 5.22
N ILE A 140 -7.67 8.83 5.88
CA ILE A 140 -9.02 8.32 5.53
C ILE A 140 -9.36 8.64 4.06
N ALA A 141 -8.91 9.77 3.51
CA ALA A 141 -9.06 10.12 2.10
C ALA A 141 -8.12 9.36 1.14
N LEU A 142 -6.90 9.02 1.60
CA LEU A 142 -5.92 8.17 0.93
C LEU A 142 -6.32 6.68 1.00
N GLU A 143 -7.02 6.27 2.06
CA GLU A 143 -7.66 4.95 2.28
C GLU A 143 -8.97 4.84 1.51
N HIS A 144 -9.71 5.93 1.32
CA HIS A 144 -10.71 6.03 0.25
C HIS A 144 -10.07 5.91 -1.15
N LYS A 145 -8.72 5.95 -1.25
CA LYS A 145 -7.94 5.48 -2.42
C LYS A 145 -7.15 4.19 -2.17
N GLU A 146 -7.30 3.53 -1.02
CA GLU A 146 -7.16 2.08 -0.91
C GLU A 146 -8.38 1.33 -1.51
N GLY A 147 -9.14 1.98 -2.37
CA GLY A 147 -10.20 1.34 -3.13
C GLY A 147 -10.53 2.12 -4.40
N GLU A 148 -9.70 2.03 -5.43
CA GLU A 148 -10.37 1.74 -6.72
C GLU A 148 -11.00 0.38 -6.52
N GLN A 149 -12.32 0.42 -6.32
CA GLN A 149 -13.12 -0.76 -6.20
C GLN A 149 -13.48 -1.17 -7.61
N TYR A 150 -13.28 -2.43 -7.92
CA TYR A 150 -13.73 -2.98 -9.17
C TYR A 150 -14.80 -4.01 -8.89
N ALA A 151 -15.97 -3.79 -9.48
CA ALA A 151 -16.98 -4.82 -9.57
C ALA A 151 -16.56 -5.78 -10.68
N CYS A 152 -16.20 -7.00 -10.29
CA CYS A 152 -15.80 -8.06 -11.21
C CYS A 152 -16.85 -9.16 -11.26
N GLN A 153 -17.05 -9.72 -12.46
CA GLN A 153 -17.83 -10.92 -12.69
C GLN A 153 -16.96 -11.96 -13.39
N LEU A 154 -16.91 -13.16 -12.82
CA LEU A 154 -16.21 -14.30 -13.38
C LEU A 154 -17.25 -15.33 -13.85
N SER A 155 -17.10 -15.84 -15.07
CA SER A 155 -18.04 -16.79 -15.66
C SER A 155 -17.30 -17.92 -16.36
N LEU A 156 -17.67 -19.16 -16.03
CA LEU A 156 -17.25 -20.35 -16.76
C LEU A 156 -18.34 -20.76 -17.74
N ILE A 157 -17.99 -20.81 -19.02
CA ILE A 157 -18.92 -21.04 -20.12
C ILE A 157 -18.49 -22.29 -20.87
N LYS A 158 -19.44 -23.21 -21.10
CA LYS A 158 -19.26 -24.32 -22.03
C LYS A 158 -19.47 -23.81 -23.45
N ASN A 159 -18.39 -23.75 -24.21
CA ASN A 159 -18.33 -23.34 -25.60
C ASN A 159 -18.58 -24.52 -26.57
N SER A 160 -19.63 -25.30 -26.26
CA SER A 160 -20.26 -26.26 -27.17
C SER A 160 -21.59 -25.67 -27.66
N TYR A 161 -22.20 -26.20 -28.72
CA TYR A 161 -23.58 -25.85 -29.06
C TYR A 161 -24.57 -26.77 -28.33
N PRO A 162 -25.57 -26.24 -27.61
CA PRO A 162 -25.79 -24.84 -27.29
C PRO A 162 -24.81 -24.34 -26.23
N THR A 163 -24.40 -23.07 -26.33
CA THR A 163 -23.52 -22.43 -25.35
C THR A 163 -24.24 -22.31 -24.01
N ARG A 164 -23.59 -22.71 -22.92
CA ARG A 164 -24.19 -22.70 -21.57
C ARG A 164 -23.22 -22.14 -20.54
N VAL A 165 -23.71 -21.30 -19.64
CA VAL A 165 -22.94 -20.87 -18.46
C VAL A 165 -22.99 -22.00 -17.43
N LEU A 166 -21.83 -22.50 -17.03
CA LEU A 166 -21.71 -23.56 -16.02
C LEU A 166 -21.69 -22.99 -14.59
N GLY A 167 -21.20 -21.75 -14.42
CA GLY A 167 -21.23 -21.02 -13.16
C GLY A 167 -20.73 -19.59 -13.33
N SER A 168 -21.24 -18.66 -12.52
CA SER A 168 -20.88 -17.24 -12.55
C SER A 168 -20.92 -16.64 -11.15
N GLU A 169 -19.93 -15.82 -10.81
CA GLU A 169 -19.83 -15.19 -9.48
C GLU A 169 -19.35 -13.75 -9.59
N GLY A 170 -19.99 -12.87 -8.82
CA GLY A 170 -19.65 -11.45 -8.67
C GLY A 170 -18.87 -11.17 -7.40
N PHE A 171 -17.92 -10.25 -7.46
CA PHE A 171 -17.09 -9.88 -6.32
C PHE A 171 -16.50 -8.47 -6.48
N ILE A 172 -16.14 -7.88 -5.34
CA ILE A 172 -15.46 -6.59 -5.29
C ILE A 172 -13.97 -6.82 -5.06
N VAL A 173 -13.15 -6.23 -5.93
CA VAL A 173 -11.69 -6.18 -5.80
C VAL A 173 -11.28 -4.82 -5.27
N HIS A 174 -10.39 -4.82 -4.28
CA HIS A 174 -9.74 -3.61 -3.77
C HIS A 174 -8.29 -3.62 -4.27
N ASN A 175 -7.86 -2.57 -4.98
CA ASN A 175 -6.52 -2.47 -5.58
C ASN A 175 -5.37 -2.25 -4.57
N SER A 176 -5.65 -2.34 -3.27
CA SER A 176 -4.77 -1.93 -2.18
C SER A 176 -4.22 -3.09 -1.36
N SER A 177 -4.95 -4.20 -1.28
CA SER A 177 -4.66 -5.29 -0.35
C SER A 177 -4.49 -6.63 -1.04
N VAL A 178 -3.60 -7.47 -0.47
CA VAL A 178 -3.53 -8.88 -0.85
C VAL A 178 -4.74 -9.58 -0.23
N LYS A 179 -5.71 -9.99 -1.05
CA LYS A 179 -6.90 -10.69 -0.57
C LYS A 179 -7.02 -12.03 -1.26
N SER A 180 -7.20 -13.09 -0.46
CA SER A 180 -7.62 -14.39 -0.95
C SER A 180 -9.13 -14.49 -0.85
N MET A 181 -9.80 -14.88 -1.93
CA MET A 181 -11.25 -15.00 -2.00
C MET A 181 -11.63 -16.34 -2.61
N GLY A 182 -12.59 -17.03 -1.98
CA GLY A 182 -13.22 -18.22 -2.51
C GLY A 182 -14.70 -17.94 -2.77
N LYS A 183 -15.16 -18.24 -3.97
CA LYS A 183 -16.58 -18.21 -4.36
C LYS A 183 -16.96 -19.51 -5.06
N SER A 184 -18.22 -19.91 -4.99
CA SER A 184 -18.70 -21.06 -5.74
C SER A 184 -20.11 -20.84 -6.27
N SER A 185 -20.38 -21.42 -7.44
CA SER A 185 -21.69 -21.42 -8.09
C SER A 185 -22.08 -22.86 -8.35
N GLN A 186 -23.29 -23.26 -7.97
CA GLN A 186 -23.79 -24.61 -8.24
C GLN A 186 -23.88 -24.85 -9.75
N ILE A 187 -23.47 -26.04 -10.18
CA ILE A 187 -23.77 -26.51 -11.53
C ILE A 187 -25.18 -27.10 -11.52
N GLU A 188 -26.02 -26.65 -12.44
CA GLU A 188 -27.42 -27.08 -12.55
C GLU A 188 -27.54 -28.62 -12.58
N ASN A 189 -28.46 -29.16 -11.77
CA ASN A 189 -28.71 -30.60 -11.63
C ASN A 189 -27.46 -31.41 -11.25
N SER A 190 -26.54 -30.81 -10.48
CA SER A 190 -25.30 -31.45 -10.04
C SER A 190 -25.03 -31.25 -8.56
N ASN A 191 -24.29 -32.21 -7.97
CA ASN A 191 -23.70 -32.08 -6.63
C ASN A 191 -22.37 -31.33 -6.64
N TYR A 192 -21.95 -30.83 -7.81
CA TYR A 192 -20.70 -30.11 -7.98
C TYR A 192 -20.96 -28.63 -8.19
N ASP A 193 -20.02 -27.82 -7.72
CA ASP A 193 -19.95 -26.40 -7.91
C ASP A 193 -18.77 -26.06 -8.83
N VAL A 194 -18.89 -24.97 -9.58
CA VAL A 194 -17.74 -24.24 -10.09
C VAL A 194 -17.18 -23.41 -8.95
N VAL A 195 -15.94 -23.68 -8.56
CA VAL A 195 -15.22 -22.99 -7.49
C VAL A 195 -14.20 -22.04 -8.09
N PHE A 196 -14.28 -20.78 -7.68
CA PHE A 196 -13.38 -19.71 -8.06
C PHE A 196 -12.53 -19.32 -6.85
N ARG A 197 -11.21 -19.55 -6.94
CA ARG A 197 -10.24 -19.13 -5.93
C ARG A 197 -9.38 -18.03 -6.51
N MET A 198 -9.41 -16.86 -5.91
CA MET A 198 -8.71 -15.69 -6.43
C MET A 198 -7.79 -15.09 -5.39
N VAL A 199 -6.69 -14.57 -5.89
CA VAL A 199 -5.77 -13.74 -5.12
C VAL A 199 -5.66 -12.40 -5.84
N THR A 200 -6.04 -11.35 -5.13
CA THR A 200 -5.79 -9.98 -5.55
C THR A 200 -4.52 -9.50 -4.87
N ALA A 201 -3.78 -8.61 -5.50
CA ALA A 201 -2.90 -7.68 -4.83
C ALA A 201 -2.77 -6.40 -5.66
N LYS A 202 -1.97 -5.45 -5.18
CA LYS A 202 -1.66 -4.23 -5.91
C LYS A 202 -1.22 -4.56 -7.34
N ASN A 203 -2.02 -4.12 -8.31
CA ASN A 203 -1.80 -4.30 -9.75
C ASN A 203 -1.77 -5.76 -10.25
N TYR A 204 -2.40 -6.72 -9.58
CA TYR A 204 -2.69 -8.00 -10.24
C TYR A 204 -3.93 -8.70 -9.68
N LEU A 205 -4.59 -9.44 -10.56
CA LEU A 205 -5.66 -10.36 -10.21
C LEU A 205 -5.33 -11.72 -10.83
N ARG A 206 -5.21 -12.74 -9.99
CA ARG A 206 -4.95 -14.13 -10.41
C ARG A 206 -5.93 -15.09 -9.76
N GLY A 207 -6.11 -16.26 -10.35
CA GLY A 207 -6.90 -17.28 -9.69
C GLY A 207 -6.90 -18.64 -10.38
N THR A 208 -7.57 -19.56 -9.69
CA THR A 208 -7.77 -20.94 -10.10
C THR A 208 -9.28 -21.20 -10.17
N VAL A 209 -9.69 -21.91 -11.22
CA VAL A 209 -11.07 -22.33 -11.43
C VAL A 209 -11.10 -23.85 -11.48
N GLU A 210 -11.93 -24.44 -10.64
CA GLU A 210 -12.05 -25.89 -10.47
C GLU A 210 -13.52 -26.30 -10.36
N ILE A 211 -13.82 -27.55 -10.70
CA ILE A 211 -15.10 -28.19 -10.38
C ILE A 211 -14.87 -29.02 -9.12
N SER A 212 -15.65 -28.76 -8.08
CA SER A 212 -15.52 -29.42 -6.78
C SER A 212 -16.85 -29.61 -6.10
N GLU A 213 -16.94 -30.59 -5.22
CA GLU A 213 -18.04 -30.74 -4.28
C GLU A 213 -17.77 -29.84 -3.07
N VAL A 214 -18.76 -29.04 -2.68
CA VAL A 214 -18.64 -28.02 -1.63
C VAL A 214 -19.55 -28.38 -0.46
N ASP A 215 -19.09 -28.15 0.77
CA ASP A 215 -19.94 -28.21 1.95
C ASP A 215 -20.64 -26.87 2.18
N ARG A 216 -21.97 -26.88 2.11
CA ARG A 216 -22.80 -25.68 2.26
C ARG A 216 -23.26 -25.45 3.69
N ASP A 217 -23.08 -26.44 4.56
CA ASP A 217 -23.44 -26.33 5.97
C ASP A 217 -22.40 -25.54 6.77
N LEU A 218 -21.25 -25.21 6.15
CA LEU A 218 -20.17 -24.45 6.76
C LEU A 218 -20.18 -22.97 6.33
N PRO A 219 -19.83 -22.04 7.25
CA PRO A 219 -19.88 -20.60 6.98
C PRO A 219 -18.79 -20.09 6.02
N PHE A 220 -17.81 -20.93 5.68
CA PHE A 220 -16.74 -20.64 4.73
C PHE A 220 -16.74 -21.67 3.61
N LEU A 221 -16.24 -21.27 2.43
CA LEU A 221 -16.14 -22.17 1.28
C LEU A 221 -15.22 -23.35 1.60
N TYR A 222 -15.83 -24.51 1.88
CA TYR A 222 -15.13 -25.75 2.18
C TYR A 222 -15.32 -26.74 1.04
N VAL A 223 -14.23 -27.24 0.46
CA VAL A 223 -14.28 -28.25 -0.61
C VAL A 223 -14.17 -29.64 0.02
N LYS A 224 -15.22 -30.45 -0.14
CA LYS A 224 -15.25 -31.86 0.31
C LYS A 224 -14.37 -32.73 -0.57
N SER A 225 -14.55 -32.60 -1.88
CA SER A 225 -13.83 -33.39 -2.87
C SER A 225 -13.58 -32.56 -4.13
N LYS A 226 -12.36 -32.65 -4.67
CA LYS A 226 -11.96 -31.92 -5.87
C LYS A 226 -12.07 -32.84 -7.08
N LYS A 227 -12.86 -32.43 -8.08
CA LYS A 227 -13.13 -33.24 -9.27
C LYS A 227 -12.16 -32.94 -10.41
N GLU A 228 -12.02 -31.66 -10.76
CA GLU A 228 -11.25 -31.26 -11.95
C GLU A 228 -10.70 -29.83 -11.79
N ILE A 229 -9.43 -29.61 -12.13
CA ILE A 229 -8.87 -28.26 -12.29
C ILE A 229 -9.02 -27.84 -13.74
N LEU A 230 -9.79 -26.78 -13.98
CA LEU A 230 -9.99 -26.26 -15.32
C LEU A 230 -8.91 -25.26 -15.68
N PHE A 231 -8.71 -24.26 -14.82
CA PHE A 231 -7.73 -23.20 -15.02
C PHE A 231 -6.90 -23.06 -13.76
N GLU A 232 -5.58 -23.22 -13.85
CA GLU A 232 -4.68 -23.18 -12.70
C GLU A 232 -3.82 -21.93 -12.73
N ASN A 233 -3.83 -21.15 -11.64
CA ASN A 233 -2.97 -19.98 -11.44
C ASN A 233 -2.96 -18.99 -12.64
N VAL A 234 -4.13 -18.78 -13.24
CA VAL A 234 -4.28 -17.84 -14.36
C VAL A 234 -4.15 -16.42 -13.84
N THR A 235 -3.22 -15.66 -14.41
CA THR A 235 -3.15 -14.21 -14.22
C THR A 235 -4.19 -13.56 -15.13
N PHE A 236 -5.30 -13.12 -14.54
CA PHE A 236 -6.37 -12.43 -15.23
C PHE A 236 -5.95 -11.02 -15.65
N PHE A 237 -5.34 -10.28 -14.72
CA PHE A 237 -4.82 -8.94 -14.95
C PHE A 237 -3.43 -8.81 -14.32
N ASN A 238 -2.53 -8.14 -15.03
CA ASN A 238 -1.21 -7.70 -14.57
C ASN A 238 -1.15 -6.19 -14.81
N GLY A 239 -1.67 -5.44 -13.86
CA GLY A 239 -2.12 -4.06 -13.95
C GLY A 239 -3.48 -3.89 -13.29
N GLU A 240 -4.10 -2.73 -13.49
CA GLU A 240 -5.47 -2.45 -13.03
C GLU A 240 -6.46 -3.47 -13.62
N PRO A 241 -7.34 -4.08 -12.81
CA PRO A 241 -8.31 -5.07 -13.28
C PRO A 241 -9.53 -4.37 -13.90
N ILE A 242 -9.35 -3.78 -15.08
CA ILE A 242 -10.42 -3.15 -15.88
C ILE A 242 -10.57 -3.85 -17.22
N GLY A 243 -11.83 -4.05 -17.63
CA GLY A 243 -12.20 -4.57 -18.94
C GLY A 243 -12.47 -6.07 -18.90
N VAL A 244 -12.43 -6.68 -20.09
CA VAL A 244 -12.81 -8.09 -20.29
C VAL A 244 -11.60 -8.91 -20.72
N LYS A 245 -11.43 -10.07 -20.10
CA LYS A 245 -10.44 -11.09 -20.51
C LYS A 245 -11.14 -12.43 -20.69
N VAL A 246 -10.75 -13.15 -21.73
CA VAL A 246 -11.30 -14.48 -22.05
C VAL A 246 -10.15 -15.45 -22.20
N PHE A 247 -10.26 -16.58 -21.52
CA PHE A 247 -9.29 -17.68 -21.54
C PHE A 247 -10.01 -18.92 -22.05
N LYS A 248 -9.38 -19.65 -22.97
CA LYS A 248 -9.95 -20.85 -23.58
C LYS A 248 -9.15 -22.07 -23.18
N LYS A 249 -9.87 -23.14 -22.81
CA LYS A 249 -9.31 -24.47 -22.64
C LYS A 249 -10.35 -25.50 -23.08
N ASP A 250 -10.00 -26.32 -24.05
CA ASP A 250 -10.89 -27.31 -24.66
C ASP A 250 -12.22 -26.67 -25.14
N ASP A 251 -13.35 -27.24 -24.72
CA ASP A 251 -14.70 -26.75 -24.96
C ASP A 251 -15.17 -25.75 -23.89
N LYS A 252 -14.26 -25.19 -23.07
CA LYS A 252 -14.59 -24.25 -21.99
C LYS A 252 -13.94 -22.88 -22.21
N LEU A 253 -14.70 -21.84 -21.90
CA LEU A 253 -14.25 -20.46 -21.86
C LEU A 253 -14.39 -19.93 -20.43
N LEU A 254 -13.32 -19.34 -19.91
CA LEU A 254 -13.34 -18.57 -18.68
C LEU A 254 -13.30 -17.10 -19.05
N GLN A 255 -14.34 -16.37 -18.70
CA GLN A 255 -14.46 -14.94 -18.93
C GLN A 255 -14.46 -14.20 -17.60
N ILE A 256 -13.64 -13.16 -17.50
CA ILE A 256 -13.70 -12.18 -16.42
C ILE A 256 -13.98 -10.80 -17.00
N SER A 257 -14.89 -10.08 -16.37
CA SER A 257 -15.23 -8.70 -16.71
C SER A 257 -15.16 -7.86 -15.44
N CYS A 258 -14.40 -6.78 -15.45
CA CYS A 258 -14.28 -5.88 -14.31
C CYS A 258 -14.51 -4.44 -14.74
N VAL A 259 -15.22 -3.67 -13.91
CA VAL A 259 -15.48 -2.25 -14.12
C VAL A 259 -15.14 -1.48 -12.86
N HIS A 260 -14.66 -0.25 -13.03
CA HIS A 260 -14.44 0.67 -11.91
C HIS A 260 -15.79 1.08 -11.32
N ILE A 261 -15.90 1.09 -9.99
CA ILE A 261 -17.08 1.55 -9.25
C ILE A 261 -16.71 2.61 -8.21
#